data_AF-A0A5J4Q8T6-F1
#
_entry.id   AF-A0A5J4Q8T6-F1
#
_cell.length_a   1.000
_cell.length_b   1.000
_cell.length_c   1.000
_cell.angle_alpha   90.00
_cell.angle_beta   90.00
_cell.angle_gamma   90.00
#
_symmetry.space_group_name_H-M   'P 1'
#
loop_
_entity.id
_entity.type
_entity.pdbx_description
1 polymer ?
#
loop_
_entity_poly.entity_id
_entity_poly.type
_entity_poly.pdbx_seq_one_letter_code
_entity_poly.pdbx_strand_id
1 'polypeptide(L)'
;MKISLLTALLAICITSCTLSLKTQPISKLIDDQLDKSLQQYELMAVSLIDQPDKLPRTIDANGNLATTSSGGWVSGFVPGSLWYLYEYSHNPAMLEYAKNYTARIEKEKYNKGTHDLGFMLYCSFGNGFRLTGDTAYQSIM
;
A
#
# COMPACT_ATOMS: atom_id res chain seq x y z
N MET A 1 55.19 11.62 14.83
CA MET A 1 54.13 10.64 14.43
C MET A 1 52.70 11.11 14.71
N LYS A 2 52.38 11.76 15.84
CA LYS A 2 50.99 12.19 16.15
C LYS A 2 50.44 13.32 15.25
N ILE A 3 51.29 14.26 14.81
CA ILE A 3 50.90 15.38 13.92
C ILE A 3 50.58 14.89 12.49
N SER A 4 51.26 13.84 12.01
CA SER A 4 51.03 13.24 10.70
C SER A 4 49.73 12.43 10.62
N LEU A 5 49.20 11.97 11.76
CA LEU A 5 47.92 11.27 11.84
C LEU A 5 46.73 12.25 11.83
N LEU A 6 46.92 13.44 12.40
CA LEU A 6 45.91 14.50 12.49
C LEU A 6 45.66 15.16 11.12
N THR A 7 46.70 15.33 10.31
CA THR A 7 46.59 15.86 8.94
C THR A 7 45.94 14.86 7.99
N ALA A 8 46.18 13.56 8.17
CA ALA A 8 45.52 12.50 7.40
C ALA A 8 44.01 12.39 7.72
N LEU A 9 43.62 12.55 8.99
CA LEU A 9 42.20 12.58 9.39
C LEU A 9 41.44 13.78 8.83
N LEU A 10 42.08 14.95 8.78
CA LEU A 10 41.46 16.17 8.26
C LEU A 10 41.25 16.10 6.73
N ALA A 11 42.16 15.45 6.00
CA ALA A 11 42.02 15.23 4.55
C ALA A 11 40.86 14.29 4.18
N ILE A 12 40.54 13.28 5.02
CA ILE A 12 39.42 12.36 4.84
C ILE A 12 38.06 13.04 5.09
N CYS A 13 38.03 14.04 5.99
CA CYS A 13 36.83 14.84 6.23
C CYS A 13 36.48 15.80 5.08
N ILE A 14 37.47 16.29 4.32
CA ILE A 14 37.24 17.26 3.25
C ILE A 14 36.78 16.57 1.95
N THR A 15 37.18 15.32 1.70
CA THR A 15 36.72 14.56 0.52
C THR A 15 35.28 14.04 0.67
N SER A 16 34.79 13.87 1.90
CA SER A 16 33.43 13.38 2.17
C SER A 16 32.32 14.43 1.92
N CYS A 17 32.67 15.70 1.75
CA CYS A 17 31.70 16.78 1.45
C CYS A 17 31.44 16.99 -0.05
N THR A 18 31.95 16.12 -0.93
CA THR A 18 31.58 16.11 -2.36
C THR A 18 30.62 15.00 -2.70
N LEU A 19 29.72 14.65 -1.76
CA LEU A 19 28.53 13.88 -2.11
C LEU A 19 27.61 14.79 -2.94
N SER A 20 27.92 14.88 -4.23
CA SER A 20 26.99 15.38 -5.24
C SER A 20 25.69 14.60 -5.03
N LEU A 21 24.64 15.30 -4.59
CA LEU A 21 23.29 14.76 -4.56
C LEU A 21 22.99 14.33 -5.99
N LYS A 22 23.21 13.05 -6.33
CA LYS A 22 22.81 12.49 -7.61
C LYS A 22 21.28 12.54 -7.63
N THR A 23 20.75 13.62 -8.18
CA THR A 23 19.33 13.77 -8.48
C THR A 23 18.97 12.61 -9.37
N GLN A 24 18.25 11.63 -8.83
CA GLN A 24 17.76 10.52 -9.64
C GLN A 24 16.67 11.05 -10.57
N PRO A 25 16.52 10.47 -11.77
CA PRO A 25 15.36 10.74 -12.60
C PRO A 25 14.06 10.46 -11.82
N ILE A 26 13.04 11.29 -12.02
CA ILE A 26 11.76 11.13 -11.33
C ILE A 26 11.10 9.78 -11.62
N SER A 27 11.30 9.24 -12.83
CA SER A 27 10.81 7.90 -13.21
C SER A 27 11.35 6.83 -12.27
N LYS A 28 12.67 6.82 -12.05
CA LYS A 28 13.31 5.86 -11.15
C LYS A 28 12.82 6.01 -9.71
N LEU A 29 12.61 7.25 -9.24
CA LEU A 29 12.05 7.49 -7.91
C LEU A 29 10.62 6.91 -7.79
N ILE A 30 9.80 7.06 -8.83
CA ILE A 30 8.45 6.49 -8.89
C ILE A 30 8.51 4.97 -8.82
N ASP A 31 9.33 4.34 -9.66
CA ASP A 31 9.49 2.88 -9.71
C ASP A 31 9.97 2.34 -8.35
N ASP A 32 11.04 2.94 -7.79
CA ASP A 32 11.59 2.56 -6.48
C ASP A 32 10.53 2.68 -5.35
N GLN A 33 9.62 3.65 -5.43
CA GLN A 33 8.59 3.86 -4.42
C GLN A 33 7.38 2.94 -4.60
N LEU A 34 7.01 2.59 -5.83
CA LEU A 34 5.96 1.61 -6.11
C LEU A 34 6.42 0.20 -5.75
N ASP A 35 7.68 -0.14 -6.02
CA ASP A 35 8.29 -1.42 -5.62
C ASP A 35 8.36 -1.58 -4.10
N LYS A 36 8.69 -0.49 -3.38
CA LYS A 36 8.58 -0.48 -1.91
C LYS A 36 7.14 -0.63 -1.44
N SER A 37 6.19 0.01 -2.14
CA SER A 37 4.77 -0.10 -1.82
C SER A 37 4.28 -1.55 -1.96
N LEU A 38 4.71 -2.28 -3.00
CA LEU A 38 4.40 -3.71 -3.15
C LEU A 38 4.81 -4.50 -1.90
N GLN A 39 6.06 -4.35 -1.45
CA GLN A 39 6.58 -5.07 -0.29
C GLN A 39 5.80 -4.73 0.99
N GLN A 40 5.50 -3.44 1.21
CA GLN A 40 4.78 -3.01 2.41
C GLN A 40 3.33 -3.50 2.42
N TYR A 41 2.63 -3.42 1.28
CA TYR A 41 1.26 -3.89 1.16
C TYR A 41 1.16 -5.42 1.23
N GLU A 42 2.15 -6.16 0.71
CA GLU A 42 2.23 -7.60 0.87
C GLU A 42 2.36 -7.99 2.35
N LEU A 43 3.31 -7.40 3.07
CA LEU A 43 3.48 -7.67 4.50
C LEU A 43 2.21 -7.33 5.30
N MET A 44 1.57 -6.21 4.98
CA MET A 44 0.31 -5.81 5.61
C MET A 44 -0.82 -6.79 5.29
N ALA A 45 -0.97 -7.23 4.04
CA ALA A 45 -1.97 -8.20 3.63
C ALA A 45 -1.76 -9.56 4.31
N VAL A 46 -0.53 -10.06 4.32
CA VAL A 46 -0.18 -11.33 5.00
C VAL A 46 -0.48 -11.25 6.49
N SER A 47 -0.21 -10.13 7.16
CA SER A 47 -0.44 -9.98 8.61
C SER A 47 -1.90 -10.16 9.06
N LEU A 48 -2.87 -9.99 8.15
CA LEU A 48 -4.31 -10.09 8.43
C LEU A 48 -5.01 -11.11 7.51
N ILE A 49 -4.27 -11.95 6.79
CA ILE A 49 -4.87 -12.85 5.78
C ILE A 49 -5.85 -13.85 6.43
N ASP A 50 -5.49 -14.39 7.59
CA ASP A 50 -6.30 -15.35 8.36
C ASP A 50 -7.37 -14.69 9.25
N GLN A 51 -7.56 -13.38 9.13
CA GLN A 51 -8.51 -12.59 9.93
C GLN A 51 -9.54 -11.91 9.02
N PRO A 52 -10.49 -12.66 8.42
CA PRO A 52 -11.37 -12.17 7.35
C PRO A 52 -12.25 -10.98 7.75
N ASP A 53 -12.55 -10.82 9.05
CA ASP A 53 -13.35 -9.71 9.56
C ASP A 53 -12.57 -8.40 9.76
N LYS A 54 -11.26 -8.38 9.47
CA LYS A 54 -10.38 -7.23 9.68
C LYS A 54 -9.83 -6.69 8.37
N LEU A 55 -9.83 -5.37 8.24
CA LEU A 55 -9.15 -4.60 7.21
C LEU A 55 -8.18 -3.59 7.85
N PRO A 56 -7.00 -3.33 7.27
CA PRO A 56 -6.08 -2.33 7.81
C PRO A 56 -6.70 -0.93 7.76
N ARG A 57 -6.42 -0.10 8.78
CA ARG A 57 -6.91 1.28 8.86
C ARG A 57 -5.82 2.29 9.16
N THR A 58 -5.11 2.11 10.27
CA THR A 58 -4.11 3.08 10.74
C THR A 58 -3.09 2.38 11.63
N ILE A 59 -1.95 3.02 11.85
CA ILE A 59 -1.06 2.69 12.96
C ILE A 59 -1.51 3.51 14.18
N ASP A 60 -1.62 2.85 15.34
CA ASP A 60 -1.97 3.51 16.61
C ASP A 60 -0.75 4.21 17.23
N ALA A 61 -0.97 4.94 18.34
CA ALA A 61 0.10 5.66 19.04
C ALA A 61 1.21 4.75 19.60
N ASN A 62 0.96 3.44 19.72
CA ASN A 62 1.90 2.44 20.21
C ASN A 62 2.63 1.73 19.07
N GLY A 63 2.36 2.08 17.81
CA GLY A 63 2.96 1.45 16.63
C GLY A 63 2.24 0.18 16.16
N ASN A 64 1.06 -0.15 16.70
CA ASN A 64 0.32 -1.33 16.28
C ASN A 64 -0.60 -1.03 15.10
N LEU A 65 -0.83 -2.02 14.25
CA LEU A 65 -1.83 -1.94 13.19
C LEU A 65 -3.24 -2.00 13.77
N ALA A 66 -3.91 -0.86 13.82
CA ALA A 66 -5.34 -0.78 14.09
C ALA A 66 -6.15 -1.12 12.83
N THR A 67 -7.21 -1.89 13.03
CA THR A 67 -8.05 -2.44 11.96
C THR A 67 -9.47 -1.88 12.03
N THR A 68 -10.23 -2.08 10.96
CA THR A 68 -11.67 -1.83 10.90
C THR A 68 -12.39 -3.08 10.38
N SER A 69 -13.68 -3.19 10.66
CA SER A 69 -14.54 -4.15 9.98
C SER A 69 -14.98 -3.60 8.62
N SER A 70 -15.65 -4.41 7.81
CA SER A 70 -16.22 -3.99 6.53
C SER A 70 -17.08 -2.71 6.62
N GLY A 71 -17.77 -2.49 7.73
CA GLY A 71 -18.69 -1.36 7.92
C GLY A 71 -18.01 -0.02 8.20
N GLY A 72 -16.68 0.02 8.36
CA GLY A 72 -15.94 1.28 8.44
C GLY A 72 -15.90 1.96 7.07
N TRP A 73 -16.15 3.27 7.01
CA TRP A 73 -16.13 4.05 5.75
C TRP A 73 -14.81 3.95 4.97
N VAL A 74 -13.71 3.62 5.66
CA VAL A 74 -12.37 3.44 5.09
C VAL A 74 -12.09 2.03 4.55
N SER A 75 -13.03 1.09 4.68
CA SER A 75 -12.79 -0.33 4.41
C SER A 75 -12.34 -0.59 2.97
N GLY A 76 -12.83 0.19 2.00
CA GLY A 76 -12.49 0.01 0.59
C GLY A 76 -11.11 0.49 0.15
N PHE A 77 -10.39 1.27 0.98
CA PHE A 77 -9.14 1.88 0.53
C PHE A 77 -8.00 0.89 0.34
N VAL A 78 -7.75 0.00 1.31
CA VAL A 78 -6.69 -1.01 1.18
C VAL A 78 -6.92 -1.98 0.01
N PRO A 79 -8.12 -2.58 -0.16
CA PRO A 79 -8.40 -3.36 -1.37
C PRO A 79 -8.19 -2.55 -2.66
N GLY A 80 -8.59 -1.28 -2.68
CA GLY A 80 -8.34 -0.40 -3.83
C GLY A 80 -6.85 -0.18 -4.13
N SER A 81 -6.03 0.04 -3.10
CA SER A 81 -4.58 0.13 -3.26
C SER A 81 -3.96 -1.19 -3.76
N LEU A 82 -4.45 -2.34 -3.30
CA LEU A 82 -4.00 -3.64 -3.79
C LEU A 82 -4.33 -3.82 -5.28
N TRP A 83 -5.49 -3.34 -5.74
CA TRP A 83 -5.82 -3.29 -7.17
C TRP A 83 -4.87 -2.37 -7.96
N TYR A 84 -4.55 -1.18 -7.46
CA TYR A 84 -3.58 -0.30 -8.12
C TYR A 84 -2.18 -0.91 -8.17
N LEU A 85 -1.76 -1.61 -7.12
CA LEU A 85 -0.47 -2.30 -7.11
C LEU A 85 -0.45 -3.50 -8.05
N TYR A 86 -1.56 -4.20 -8.23
CA TYR A 86 -1.70 -5.21 -9.29
C TYR A 86 -1.66 -4.58 -10.69
N GLU A 87 -2.33 -3.45 -10.90
CA GLU A 87 -2.30 -2.71 -12.17
C GLU A 87 -0.87 -2.27 -12.53
N TYR A 88 -0.11 -1.77 -11.55
CA TYR A 88 1.29 -1.39 -11.73
C TYR A 88 2.21 -2.59 -12.02
N SER A 89 2.13 -3.63 -11.19
CA SER A 89 3.17 -4.69 -11.15
C SER A 89 2.82 -5.96 -11.93
N HIS A 90 1.54 -6.17 -12.21
CA HIS A 90 0.96 -7.44 -12.66
C HIS A 90 1.33 -8.64 -11.77
N ASN A 91 1.69 -8.41 -10.51
CA ASN A 91 2.05 -9.46 -9.57
C ASN A 91 0.82 -10.31 -9.19
N PRO A 92 0.84 -11.64 -9.43
CA PRO A 92 -0.28 -12.52 -9.09
C PRO A 92 -0.65 -12.51 -7.60
N ALA A 93 0.30 -12.34 -6.69
CA ALA A 93 0.01 -12.24 -5.26
C ALA A 93 -0.83 -10.98 -4.93
N MET A 94 -0.52 -9.85 -5.58
CA MET A 94 -1.33 -8.63 -5.41
C MET A 94 -2.75 -8.82 -5.92
N LEU A 95 -2.93 -9.57 -7.01
CA LEU A 95 -4.26 -9.93 -7.51
C LEU A 95 -5.04 -10.78 -6.49
N GLU A 96 -4.39 -11.77 -5.90
CA GLU A 96 -5.01 -12.63 -4.87
C GLU A 96 -5.41 -11.84 -3.63
N TYR A 97 -4.53 -10.98 -3.13
CA TYR A 97 -4.85 -10.10 -2.00
C TYR A 97 -5.95 -9.11 -2.36
N ALA A 98 -5.90 -8.47 -3.54
CA ALA A 98 -6.92 -7.53 -3.98
C ALA A 98 -8.32 -8.20 -4.02
N LYS A 99 -8.40 -9.41 -4.58
CA LYS A 99 -9.65 -10.21 -4.60
C LYS A 99 -10.11 -10.56 -3.19
N ASN A 100 -9.22 -11.08 -2.34
CA ASN A 100 -9.55 -11.47 -0.98
C ASN A 100 -10.09 -10.29 -0.16
N TYR A 101 -9.35 -9.18 -0.11
CA TYR A 101 -9.75 -8.00 0.68
C TYR A 101 -10.97 -7.29 0.12
N THR A 102 -11.18 -7.32 -1.21
CA THR A 102 -12.41 -6.80 -1.83
C THR A 102 -13.61 -7.62 -1.37
N ALA A 103 -13.52 -8.96 -1.40
CA ALA A 103 -14.61 -9.85 -1.00
C ALA A 103 -15.04 -9.66 0.47
N ARG A 104 -14.12 -9.27 1.37
CA ARG A 104 -14.44 -8.99 2.79
C ARG A 104 -15.50 -7.90 2.99
N ILE A 105 -15.68 -7.03 1.99
CA ILE A 105 -16.56 -5.85 2.07
C ILE A 105 -17.91 -6.10 1.37
N GLU A 106 -18.11 -7.25 0.72
CA GLU A 106 -19.29 -7.49 -0.13
C GLU A 106 -20.63 -7.21 0.57
N LYS A 107 -20.76 -7.55 1.85
CA LYS A 107 -22.02 -7.37 2.60
C LYS A 107 -22.47 -5.91 2.71
N GLU A 108 -21.55 -4.96 2.51
CA GLU A 108 -21.84 -3.52 2.57
C GLU A 108 -22.66 -3.02 1.37
N LYS A 109 -22.85 -3.84 0.31
CA LYS A 109 -23.83 -3.55 -0.76
C LYS A 109 -25.26 -3.38 -0.27
N TYR A 110 -25.57 -3.94 0.91
CA TYR A 110 -26.88 -3.82 1.55
C TYR A 110 -26.92 -2.69 2.60
N ASN A 111 -25.80 -2.02 2.87
CA ASN A 111 -25.72 -0.97 3.86
C ASN A 111 -26.41 0.29 3.33
N LYS A 112 -27.46 0.75 4.03
CA LYS A 112 -28.23 1.96 3.67
C LYS A 112 -28.00 3.12 4.66
N GLY A 113 -27.03 2.97 5.56
CA GLY A 113 -26.80 3.86 6.69
C GLY A 113 -25.71 4.90 6.50
N THR A 114 -25.03 4.92 5.35
CA THR A 114 -23.90 5.83 5.09
C THR A 114 -23.89 6.36 3.66
N HIS A 115 -23.32 7.55 3.46
CA HIS A 115 -22.99 8.07 2.12
C HIS A 115 -21.62 7.57 1.60
N ASP A 116 -20.85 6.87 2.42
CA ASP A 116 -19.47 6.47 2.11
C ASP A 116 -19.38 5.17 1.32
N LEU A 117 -20.52 4.63 0.84
CA LEU A 117 -20.55 3.42 -0.01
C LEU A 117 -19.64 3.56 -1.23
N GLY A 118 -19.47 4.78 -1.75
CA GLY A 118 -18.51 5.05 -2.82
C GLY A 118 -17.07 4.71 -2.42
N PHE A 119 -16.63 5.10 -1.23
CA PHE A 119 -15.31 4.74 -0.72
C PHE A 119 -15.19 3.26 -0.41
N MET A 120 -16.26 2.65 0.10
CA MET A 120 -16.25 1.24 0.50
C MET A 120 -16.26 0.32 -0.71
N LEU A 121 -17.20 0.50 -1.65
CA LEU A 121 -17.47 -0.41 -2.76
C LEU A 121 -16.79 0.04 -4.06
N TYR A 122 -16.79 1.35 -4.37
CA TYR A 122 -16.26 1.82 -5.65
C TYR A 122 -14.73 1.83 -5.68
N CYS A 123 -14.06 2.11 -4.55
CA CYS A 123 -12.61 1.93 -4.47
C CYS A 123 -12.17 0.46 -4.54
N SER A 124 -13.01 -0.47 -4.11
CA SER A 124 -12.70 -1.91 -4.07
C SER A 124 -13.25 -2.64 -5.31
N PHE A 125 -14.53 -3.00 -5.30
CA PHE A 125 -15.24 -3.65 -6.40
C PHE A 125 -15.16 -2.86 -7.71
N GLY A 126 -15.18 -1.52 -7.65
CA GLY A 126 -15.08 -0.69 -8.85
C GLY A 126 -13.74 -0.83 -9.58
N ASN A 127 -12.65 -0.87 -8.82
CA ASN A 127 -11.34 -1.16 -9.39
C ASN A 127 -11.22 -2.62 -9.86
N GLY A 128 -11.79 -3.57 -9.12
CA GLY A 128 -11.87 -4.96 -9.56
C GLY A 128 -12.57 -5.10 -10.91
N PHE A 129 -13.73 -4.45 -11.09
CA PHE A 129 -14.45 -4.44 -12.37
C PHE A 129 -13.63 -3.79 -13.48
N ARG A 130 -13.08 -2.61 -13.22
CA ARG A 130 -12.27 -1.85 -14.19
C ARG A 130 -11.09 -2.66 -14.73
N LEU A 131 -10.43 -3.45 -13.89
CA LEU A 131 -9.21 -4.18 -14.24
C LEU A 131 -9.45 -5.59 -14.79
N THR A 132 -10.55 -6.24 -14.40
CA THR A 132 -10.80 -7.65 -14.76
C THR A 132 -11.96 -7.84 -15.73
N GLY A 133 -12.86 -6.86 -15.84
CA GLY A 133 -14.12 -6.99 -16.58
C GLY A 133 -15.12 -7.96 -15.93
N ASP A 134 -14.86 -8.46 -14.72
CA ASP A 134 -15.74 -9.41 -14.03
C ASP A 134 -17.06 -8.74 -13.61
N THR A 135 -18.13 -9.07 -14.32
CA THR A 135 -19.47 -8.52 -14.09
C THR A 135 -20.05 -8.88 -12.73
N ALA A 136 -19.50 -9.87 -12.01
CA ALA A 136 -19.91 -10.15 -10.63
C ALA A 136 -19.72 -8.92 -9.74
N TYR A 137 -18.66 -8.14 -9.96
CA TYR A 137 -18.41 -6.90 -9.22
C TYR A 137 -19.43 -5.79 -9.51
N GLN A 138 -19.98 -5.74 -10.73
CA GLN A 138 -21.01 -4.78 -11.08
C GLN A 138 -22.32 -5.04 -10.32
N SER A 139 -22.61 -6.29 -9.96
CA SER A 139 -23.81 -6.63 -9.17
C SER A 139 -23.71 -6.24 -7.68
N ILE A 140 -22.53 -5.81 -7.23
CA ILE A 140 -22.23 -5.47 -5.84
C ILE A 140 -22.23 -3.95 -5.60
N MET A 141 -21.90 -3.17 -6.62
CA MET A 141 -21.90 -1.70 -6.57
C MET A 141 -23.27 -1.13 -6.96
#